data_AF-A0AAD9MKD2-F1
#
_entry.id   AF-A0AAD9MKD2-F1
#
_cell.length_a   1.000
_cell.length_b   1.000
_cell.length_c   1.000
_cell.angle_alpha   90.00
_cell.angle_beta   90.00
_cell.angle_gamma   90.00
#
_symmetry.space_group_name_H-M   'P 1'
#
loop_
_entity.id
_entity.type
_entity.pdbx_description
1 polymer ?
#
loop_
_entity_poly.entity_id
_entity_poly.type
_entity_poly.pdbx_seq_one_letter_code
_entity_poly.pdbx_strand_id
1 'polypeptide(L)'
;MAPGKRGMSAEDKRKTLLEIFHETKDVFVLKDVEKLGSKRGVVLQSIKDVLQTLVDDDLVHMEKIGSSNYFWSFPSEAAVKLQVDISKLKTKLANCDKESETLSREIQDLTVDSSQQEVRAQLMSNLAELEESLAKDKQTLGRLAASDPARYRALCESLPIVRDSANRWLDNLYALQGWLKKRFQGMDSQVISLFKEDDRTIAGLHIPGSGPLYSLLSVLQLVAGIVALVAPYKLTHVFFKHPSPTPDVLYEELWRLLAGVLFAGAATAYALKITSDRQLLAEPLTHRLQLGFVWFALTALVLHVVYVFIIHTLSWWGLLLGAAVVGPTLLLPAVHLGLSGGLGVTATLAGFRAGLSNVAHPRAFSAAAVLYSLLTVLFTAAGLLMTILPKKTLDWTYGYHSGAKAAFLWQWVGGAFFFLFSAITFTLAERATVARLHTTVPKILNVGLLVSSLFFLLDFGTILFNSAIAKRYLLPVLFGHWVLTLLAAVLGLSAGPPPTAYEYEPLLGEGAASQA
;
A
#
# COMPACT_ATOMS: atom_id res chain seq x y z
N MET A 1 -77.26 38.69 41.24
CA MET A 1 -76.30 37.71 40.68
C MET A 1 -74.96 37.94 41.36
N ALA A 2 -74.41 36.93 42.03
CA ALA A 2 -73.10 37.01 42.69
C ALA A 2 -71.97 37.04 41.62
N PRO A 3 -70.90 37.85 41.80
CA PRO A 3 -69.79 37.90 40.86
C PRO A 3 -68.93 36.63 40.98
N GLY A 4 -68.66 35.98 39.84
CA GLY A 4 -67.85 34.77 39.76
C GLY A 4 -66.37 35.03 40.10
N LYS A 5 -65.78 34.11 40.89
CA LYS A 5 -64.37 34.14 41.30
C LYS A 5 -63.44 34.07 40.08
N ARG A 6 -62.63 35.11 39.86
CA ARG A 6 -61.51 35.09 38.90
C ARG A 6 -60.41 34.15 39.43
N GLY A 7 -60.01 33.14 38.65
CA GLY A 7 -58.89 32.26 39.00
C GLY A 7 -57.53 32.92 38.75
N MET A 8 -56.50 32.57 39.52
CA MET A 8 -55.12 33.06 39.32
C MET A 8 -54.55 32.61 37.97
N SER A 9 -53.81 33.49 37.29
CA SER A 9 -53.10 33.16 36.04
C SER A 9 -51.89 32.25 36.31
N ALA A 10 -51.31 31.67 35.26
CA ALA A 10 -50.13 30.80 35.39
C ALA A 10 -48.92 31.56 35.98
N GLU A 11 -48.71 32.80 35.58
CA GLU A 11 -47.63 33.66 36.06
C GLU A 11 -47.86 34.10 37.51
N ASP A 12 -49.10 34.42 37.88
CA ASP A 12 -49.46 34.74 39.27
C ASP A 12 -49.17 33.56 40.19
N LYS A 13 -49.47 32.32 39.76
CA LYS A 13 -49.16 31.12 40.53
C LYS A 13 -47.66 30.91 40.71
N ARG A 14 -46.85 31.17 39.67
CA ARG A 14 -45.38 31.10 39.74
C ARG A 14 -44.84 32.11 40.75
N LYS A 15 -45.29 33.36 40.65
CA LYS A 15 -44.89 34.44 41.55
C LYS A 15 -45.27 34.13 43.01
N THR A 16 -46.51 33.71 43.26
CA THR A 16 -46.97 33.36 44.60
C THR A 16 -46.20 32.18 45.21
N LEU A 17 -45.85 31.15 44.42
CA LEU A 17 -45.04 30.04 44.93
C LEU A 17 -43.59 30.46 45.20
N LEU A 18 -42.99 31.28 44.34
CA LEU A 18 -41.64 31.81 44.55
C LEU A 18 -41.55 32.74 45.77
N GLU A 19 -42.56 33.59 45.97
CA GLU A 19 -42.68 34.47 47.14
C GLU A 19 -42.69 33.68 48.45
N ILE A 20 -43.32 32.49 48.48
CA ILE A 20 -43.29 31.63 49.68
C ILE A 20 -41.87 31.28 50.06
N PHE A 21 -41.02 30.86 49.11
CA PHE A 21 -39.62 30.53 49.39
C PHE A 21 -38.82 31.77 49.83
N HIS A 22 -39.04 32.93 49.20
CA HIS A 22 -38.29 34.16 49.51
C HIS A 22 -38.70 34.83 50.83
N GLU A 23 -39.98 34.73 51.21
CA GLU A 23 -40.48 35.23 52.50
C GLU A 23 -40.04 34.33 53.66
N THR A 24 -40.23 33.02 53.52
CA THR A 24 -39.96 32.06 54.60
C THR A 24 -38.48 31.74 54.76
N LYS A 25 -37.71 31.79 53.66
CA LYS A 25 -36.26 31.49 53.62
C LYS A 25 -35.96 30.14 54.26
N ASP A 26 -36.77 29.14 53.95
CA ASP A 26 -36.68 27.79 54.51
C ASP A 26 -36.69 26.74 53.40
N VAL A 27 -36.37 25.49 53.77
CA VAL A 27 -36.33 24.33 52.89
C VAL A 27 -37.60 23.53 53.07
N PHE A 28 -38.30 23.23 51.97
CA PHE A 28 -39.59 22.57 52.01
C PHE A 28 -39.57 21.21 51.31
N VAL A 29 -40.37 20.27 51.79
CA VAL A 29 -40.74 19.07 51.04
C VAL A 29 -42.01 19.37 50.24
N LEU A 30 -42.25 18.65 49.14
CA LEU A 30 -43.41 18.86 48.25
C LEU A 30 -44.75 19.01 49.02
N LYS A 31 -44.98 18.20 50.06
CA LYS A 31 -46.20 18.27 50.89
C LYS A 31 -46.35 19.62 51.62
N ASP A 32 -45.25 20.22 52.03
CA ASP A 32 -45.24 21.51 52.74
C ASP A 32 -45.50 22.65 51.76
N VAL A 33 -44.91 22.57 50.56
CA VAL A 33 -45.17 23.52 49.46
C VAL A 33 -46.63 23.47 49.01
N GLU A 34 -47.21 22.26 48.89
CA GLU A 34 -48.64 22.07 48.57
C GLU A 34 -49.55 22.72 49.62
N LYS A 35 -49.22 22.57 50.90
CA LYS A 35 -49.96 23.16 52.02
C LYS A 35 -49.86 24.69 52.05
N LEU A 36 -48.67 25.24 51.83
CA LEU A 36 -48.44 26.69 51.85
C LEU A 36 -49.00 27.37 50.59
N GLY A 37 -48.83 26.77 49.42
CA GLY A 37 -49.38 27.27 48.15
C GLY A 37 -50.90 27.26 48.13
N SER A 38 -51.54 26.20 48.66
CA SER A 38 -53.00 26.13 48.75
C SER A 38 -53.58 27.18 49.70
N LYS A 39 -52.90 27.48 50.82
CA LYS A 39 -53.28 28.58 51.73
C LYS A 39 -53.20 29.96 51.07
N ARG A 40 -52.32 30.13 50.08
CA ARG A 40 -52.13 31.37 49.32
C ARG A 40 -52.99 31.44 48.04
N GLY A 41 -53.93 30.51 47.85
CA GLY A 41 -54.92 30.55 46.77
C GLY A 41 -54.52 29.82 45.49
N VAL A 42 -53.36 29.17 45.45
CA VAL A 42 -52.94 28.33 44.31
C VAL A 42 -53.73 27.02 44.33
N VAL A 43 -54.30 26.63 43.18
CA VAL A 43 -55.05 25.36 43.04
C VAL A 43 -54.10 24.19 43.31
N LEU A 44 -54.42 23.35 44.30
CA LEU A 44 -53.58 22.25 44.79
C LEU A 44 -53.03 21.37 43.65
N GLN A 45 -53.89 20.99 42.70
CA GLN A 45 -53.52 20.15 41.55
C GLN A 45 -52.47 20.80 40.63
N SER A 46 -52.35 22.13 40.64
CA SER A 46 -51.37 22.87 39.80
C SER A 46 -50.07 23.21 40.52
N ILE A 47 -49.95 22.97 41.84
CA ILE A 47 -48.75 23.38 42.60
C ILE A 47 -47.51 22.61 42.15
N LYS A 48 -47.64 21.30 41.92
CA LYS A 48 -46.53 20.45 41.48
C LYS A 48 -45.96 20.89 40.13
N ASP A 49 -46.84 21.13 39.15
CA ASP A 49 -46.41 21.53 37.80
C ASP A 49 -45.79 22.93 37.81
N VAL A 50 -46.37 23.87 38.56
CA VAL A 50 -45.82 25.23 38.69
C VAL A 50 -44.47 25.22 39.42
N LEU A 51 -44.32 24.40 40.46
CA LEU A 51 -43.04 24.22 41.16
C LEU A 51 -41.97 23.65 40.23
N GLN A 52 -42.33 22.68 39.37
CA GLN A 52 -41.40 22.15 38.38
C GLN A 52 -40.92 23.24 37.40
N THR A 53 -41.81 24.10 36.90
CA THR A 53 -41.40 25.22 36.01
C THR A 53 -40.50 26.25 36.70
N LEU A 54 -40.55 26.37 38.03
CA LEU A 54 -39.62 27.23 38.77
C LEU A 54 -38.25 26.59 38.95
N VAL A 55 -38.20 25.25 39.01
CA VAL A 55 -36.96 24.48 39.06
C VAL A 55 -36.28 24.46 37.70
N ASP A 56 -37.05 24.27 36.63
CA ASP A 56 -36.52 24.26 35.26
C ASP A 56 -35.90 25.61 34.86
N ASP A 57 -36.41 26.72 35.39
CA ASP A 57 -35.89 28.08 35.19
C ASP A 57 -34.80 28.49 36.21
N ASP A 58 -34.29 27.55 37.02
CA ASP A 58 -33.28 27.75 38.08
C ASP A 58 -33.67 28.83 39.13
N LEU A 59 -34.97 29.09 39.30
CA LEU A 59 -35.49 30.03 40.30
C LEU A 59 -35.73 29.35 41.65
N VAL A 60 -35.95 28.04 41.67
CA VAL A 60 -36.06 27.20 42.87
C VAL A 60 -35.13 26.01 42.72
N HIS A 61 -34.29 25.77 43.71
CA HIS A 61 -33.44 24.59 43.72
C HIS A 61 -34.22 23.36 44.18
N MET A 62 -34.00 22.25 43.50
CA MET A 62 -34.50 20.93 43.90
C MET A 62 -33.31 20.00 44.11
N GLU A 63 -33.23 19.38 45.28
CA GLU A 63 -32.28 18.31 45.54
C GLU A 63 -33.00 17.12 46.15
N LYS A 64 -32.64 15.92 45.67
CA LYS A 64 -33.18 14.68 46.18
C LYS A 64 -32.26 14.14 47.27
N ILE A 65 -32.76 14.12 48.51
CA ILE A 65 -32.05 13.56 49.66
C ILE A 65 -32.87 12.35 50.16
N GLY A 66 -32.32 11.15 49.98
CA GLY A 66 -33.00 9.89 50.28
C GLY A 66 -34.24 9.65 49.38
N SER A 67 -35.40 9.43 50.00
CA SER A 67 -36.66 9.20 49.29
C SER A 67 -37.46 10.48 48.99
N SER A 68 -36.97 11.65 49.41
CA SER A 68 -37.71 12.92 49.37
C SER A 68 -36.98 13.98 48.56
N ASN A 69 -37.76 14.81 47.84
CA ASN A 69 -37.25 15.99 47.14
C ASN A 69 -37.42 17.21 48.05
N TYR A 70 -36.33 17.97 48.21
CA TYR A 70 -36.25 19.20 48.98
C TYR A 70 -36.18 20.38 48.03
N PHE A 71 -36.90 21.44 48.36
CA PHE A 71 -37.05 22.64 47.55
C PHE A 71 -36.70 23.89 48.36
N TRP A 72 -35.88 24.78 47.79
CA TRP A 72 -35.54 26.06 48.42
C TRP A 72 -35.20 27.12 47.38
N SER A 73 -35.31 28.39 47.79
CA SER A 73 -34.83 29.52 46.99
C SER A 73 -34.52 30.67 47.93
N PHE A 74 -33.30 31.23 47.84
CA PHE A 74 -32.87 32.33 48.69
C PHE A 74 -32.67 33.62 47.87
N PRO A 75 -33.20 34.77 48.33
CA PRO A 75 -33.07 36.04 47.60
C PRO A 75 -31.63 36.48 47.34
N SER A 76 -30.68 36.10 48.21
CA SER A 76 -29.27 36.51 48.13
C SER A 76 -28.42 35.66 47.19
N GLU A 77 -28.92 34.51 46.73
CA GLU A 77 -28.13 33.54 45.98
C GLU A 77 -27.68 34.06 44.61
N ALA A 78 -28.57 34.74 43.88
CA ALA A 78 -28.24 35.34 42.59
C ALA A 78 -27.14 36.40 42.70
N ALA A 79 -27.17 37.21 43.77
CA ALA A 79 -26.15 38.22 44.04
C ALA A 79 -24.79 37.59 44.37
N VAL A 80 -24.78 36.52 45.16
CA VAL A 80 -23.55 35.79 45.52
C VAL A 80 -22.94 35.09 44.29
N LYS A 81 -23.76 34.42 43.47
CA LYS A 81 -23.30 33.81 42.20
C LYS A 81 -22.64 34.85 41.28
N LEU A 82 -23.29 36.00 41.10
CA LEU A 82 -22.74 37.11 40.31
C LEU A 82 -21.41 37.62 40.87
N GLN A 83 -21.31 37.77 42.20
CA GLN A 83 -20.08 38.24 42.85
C GLN A 83 -18.91 37.25 42.69
N VAL A 84 -19.19 35.96 42.80
CA VAL A 84 -18.21 34.89 42.55
C VAL A 84 -17.73 34.94 41.11
N ASP A 85 -18.62 35.07 40.13
CA ASP A 85 -18.23 35.11 38.73
C ASP A 85 -17.45 36.37 38.35
N ILE A 86 -17.82 37.53 38.93
CA ILE A 86 -17.04 38.76 38.81
C ILE A 86 -15.62 38.56 39.36
N SER A 87 -15.47 37.92 40.53
CA SER A 87 -14.14 37.66 41.10
C SER A 87 -13.29 36.74 40.19
N LYS A 88 -13.87 35.66 39.66
CA LYS A 88 -13.19 34.73 38.74
C LYS A 88 -12.73 35.45 37.48
N LEU A 89 -13.58 36.28 36.89
CA LEU A 89 -13.25 37.03 35.67
C LEU A 89 -12.15 38.06 35.92
N LYS A 90 -12.18 38.76 37.06
CA LYS A 90 -11.09 39.68 37.45
C LYS A 90 -9.74 38.98 37.60
N THR A 91 -9.71 37.79 38.20
CA THR A 91 -8.47 37.01 38.32
C THR A 91 -7.92 36.57 36.96
N LYS A 92 -8.80 36.14 36.04
CA LYS A 92 -8.39 35.77 34.67
C LYS A 92 -7.79 36.97 33.92
N LEU A 93 -8.43 38.14 33.99
CA LEU A 93 -7.94 39.35 33.35
C LEU A 93 -6.53 39.71 33.85
N ALA A 94 -6.33 39.73 35.17
CA ALA A 94 -5.03 40.04 35.76
C ALA A 94 -3.93 39.04 35.37
N ASN A 95 -4.27 37.78 35.13
CA ASN A 95 -3.29 36.78 34.65
C ASN A 95 -2.93 37.01 33.18
N CYS A 96 -3.91 37.28 32.32
CA CYS A 96 -3.66 37.59 30.91
C CYS A 96 -2.84 38.88 30.74
N ASP A 97 -3.09 39.90 31.55
CA ASP A 97 -2.31 41.15 31.51
C ASP A 97 -0.84 40.90 31.84
N LYS A 98 -0.56 40.08 32.88
CA LYS A 98 0.81 39.70 33.24
C LYS A 98 1.52 38.90 32.13
N GLU A 99 0.81 37.99 31.48
CA GLU A 99 1.36 37.18 30.39
C GLU A 99 1.71 38.06 29.18
N SER A 100 0.82 39.00 28.83
CA SER A 100 1.05 39.97 27.76
C SER A 100 2.27 40.86 28.03
N GLU A 101 2.43 41.36 29.27
CA GLU A 101 3.62 42.12 29.66
C GLU A 101 4.90 41.30 29.59
N THR A 102 4.84 40.03 29.99
CA THR A 102 6.01 39.13 29.98
C THR A 102 6.46 38.85 28.54
N LEU A 103 5.52 38.51 27.66
CA LEU A 103 5.78 38.28 26.23
C LEU A 103 6.29 39.56 25.54
N SER A 104 5.76 40.72 25.90
CA SER A 104 6.21 42.00 25.33
C SER A 104 7.66 42.32 25.72
N ARG A 105 8.07 42.02 26.96
CA ARG A 105 9.47 42.17 27.39
C ARG A 105 10.39 41.18 26.67
N GLU A 106 9.97 39.92 26.53
CA GLU A 106 10.74 38.89 25.83
C GLU A 106 10.96 39.25 24.35
N ILE A 107 9.92 39.78 23.67
CA ILE A 107 10.07 40.31 22.32
C ILE A 107 11.09 41.45 22.30
N GLN A 108 10.98 42.42 23.22
CA GLN A 108 11.90 43.56 23.26
C GLN A 108 13.35 43.14 23.48
N ASP A 109 13.59 42.15 24.35
CA ASP A 109 14.91 41.58 24.61
C ASP A 109 15.46 40.84 23.37
N LEU A 110 14.59 40.15 22.61
CA LEU A 110 14.95 39.47 21.36
C LEU A 110 15.16 40.44 20.18
N THR A 111 14.69 41.69 20.26
CA THR A 111 14.80 42.66 19.17
C THR A 111 16.09 43.50 19.23
N VAL A 112 17.12 43.07 19.97
CA VAL A 112 18.35 43.86 20.11
C VAL A 112 19.35 43.63 18.96
N ASP A 113 19.90 44.77 18.53
CA ASP A 113 21.03 45.04 17.64
C ASP A 113 20.77 44.97 16.11
N SER A 114 20.44 46.14 15.54
CA SER A 114 20.38 46.36 14.08
C SER A 114 21.68 46.00 13.37
N SER A 115 22.82 46.06 14.07
CA SER A 115 24.14 45.65 13.59
C SER A 115 24.21 44.14 13.26
N GLN A 116 23.51 43.29 14.00
CA GLN A 116 23.44 41.84 13.72
C GLN A 116 22.53 41.52 12.55
N GLN A 117 21.54 42.39 12.26
CA GLN A 117 20.62 42.19 11.14
C GLN A 117 21.31 42.41 9.79
N GLU A 118 22.21 43.38 9.69
CA GLU A 118 23.04 43.60 8.49
C GLU A 118 24.04 42.46 8.27
N VAL A 119 24.73 42.00 9.33
CA VAL A 119 25.63 40.85 9.27
C VAL A 119 24.89 39.59 8.86
N ARG A 120 23.68 39.36 9.42
CA ARG A 120 22.82 38.23 9.04
C ARG A 120 22.41 38.32 7.56
N ALA A 121 22.02 39.50 7.09
CA ALA A 121 21.66 39.71 5.68
C ALA A 121 22.84 39.41 4.75
N GLN A 122 24.05 39.85 5.10
CA GLN A 122 25.25 39.55 4.34
C GLN A 122 25.60 38.05 4.35
N LEU A 123 25.50 37.38 5.51
CA LEU A 123 25.72 35.94 5.60
C LEU A 123 24.70 35.16 4.75
N MET A 124 23.43 35.56 4.74
CA MET A 124 22.42 34.92 3.89
C MET A 124 22.71 35.13 2.40
N SER A 125 23.19 36.31 2.00
CA SER A 125 23.61 36.57 0.62
C SER A 125 24.78 35.68 0.22
N ASN A 126 25.82 35.63 1.06
CA ASN A 126 27.00 34.79 0.80
C ASN A 126 26.64 33.30 0.73
N LEU A 127 25.71 32.84 1.57
CA LEU A 127 25.22 31.46 1.56
C LEU A 127 24.51 31.16 0.23
N ALA A 128 23.63 32.05 -0.23
CA ALA A 128 22.94 31.89 -1.51
C ALA A 128 23.92 31.84 -2.70
N GLU A 129 24.94 32.69 -2.70
CA GLU A 129 26.00 32.66 -3.73
C GLU A 129 26.81 31.36 -3.70
N LEU A 130 27.18 30.87 -2.50
CA LEU A 130 27.88 29.59 -2.35
C LEU A 130 27.03 28.41 -2.82
N GLU A 131 25.74 28.40 -2.51
CA GLU A 131 24.80 27.37 -2.96
C GLU A 131 24.66 27.36 -4.49
N GLU A 132 24.60 28.53 -5.12
CA GLU A 132 24.56 28.66 -6.57
C GLU A 132 25.87 28.15 -7.22
N SER A 133 27.03 28.52 -6.66
CA SER A 133 28.33 28.02 -7.13
C SER A 133 28.43 26.51 -7.00
N LEU A 134 28.02 25.96 -5.86
CA LEU A 134 28.03 24.53 -5.61
C LEU A 134 27.09 23.77 -6.55
N ALA A 135 25.94 24.34 -6.91
CA ALA A 135 25.04 23.77 -7.90
C ALA A 135 25.68 23.72 -9.30
N LYS A 136 26.36 24.80 -9.72
CA LYS A 136 27.08 24.87 -11.00
C LYS A 136 28.25 23.88 -11.05
N ASP A 137 29.01 23.75 -9.96
CA ASP A 137 30.14 22.83 -9.86
C ASP A 137 29.66 21.37 -9.89
N LYS A 138 28.57 21.03 -9.19
CA LYS A 138 27.94 19.71 -9.27
C LYS A 138 27.45 19.38 -10.68
N GLN A 139 26.85 20.35 -11.39
CA GLN A 139 26.42 20.16 -12.78
C GLN A 139 27.62 19.90 -13.71
N THR A 140 28.73 20.63 -13.49
CA THR A 140 29.97 20.48 -14.24
C THR A 140 30.62 19.13 -13.96
N LEU A 141 30.69 18.69 -12.70
CA LEU A 141 31.13 17.35 -12.32
C LEU A 141 30.26 16.27 -12.95
N GLY A 142 28.94 16.43 -12.99
CA GLY A 142 28.03 15.49 -13.65
C GLY A 142 28.30 15.36 -15.16
N ARG A 143 28.61 16.47 -15.84
CA ARG A 143 29.03 16.47 -17.25
C ARG A 143 30.38 15.78 -17.46
N LEU A 144 31.31 15.96 -16.53
CA LEU A 144 32.66 15.40 -16.60
C LEU A 144 32.78 13.98 -16.02
N ALA A 145 31.73 13.46 -15.37
CA ALA A 145 31.72 12.13 -14.75
C ALA A 145 31.95 10.97 -15.75
N ALA A 146 31.66 11.19 -17.04
CA ALA A 146 31.96 10.25 -18.11
C ALA A 146 33.46 10.19 -18.47
N SER A 147 34.24 11.20 -18.11
CA SER A 147 35.63 11.41 -18.51
C SER A 147 36.61 11.38 -17.33
N ASP A 148 36.27 10.67 -16.25
CA ASP A 148 37.14 10.53 -15.09
C ASP A 148 38.46 9.81 -15.46
N PRO A 149 39.63 10.48 -15.36
CA PRO A 149 40.92 9.88 -15.71
C PRO A 149 41.29 8.69 -14.83
N ALA A 150 40.87 8.66 -13.56
CA ALA A 150 41.18 7.55 -12.66
C ALA A 150 40.42 6.30 -13.08
N ARG A 151 39.14 6.44 -13.39
CA ARG A 151 38.29 5.36 -13.91
C ARG A 151 38.73 4.87 -15.29
N TYR A 152 39.18 5.78 -16.17
CA TYR A 152 39.77 5.40 -17.46
C TYR A 152 41.04 4.56 -17.29
N ARG A 153 41.95 4.96 -16.40
CA ARG A 153 43.17 4.18 -16.10
C ARG A 153 42.84 2.81 -15.53
N ALA A 154 41.93 2.73 -14.56
CA ALA A 154 41.49 1.45 -13.98
C ALA A 154 40.89 0.52 -15.05
N LEU A 155 40.13 1.07 -16.00
CA LEU A 155 39.63 0.31 -17.14
C LEU A 155 40.80 -0.22 -18.00
N CYS A 156 41.75 0.63 -18.37
CA CYS A 156 42.93 0.23 -19.14
C CYS A 156 43.76 -0.86 -18.45
N GLU A 157 43.92 -0.79 -17.13
CA GLU A 157 44.61 -1.80 -16.33
C GLU A 157 43.85 -3.14 -16.29
N SER A 158 42.52 -3.12 -16.33
CA SER A 158 41.67 -4.32 -16.32
C SER A 158 41.54 -5.00 -17.69
N LEU A 159 41.75 -4.27 -18.80
CA LEU A 159 41.55 -4.77 -20.17
C LEU A 159 42.37 -6.02 -20.50
N PRO A 160 43.66 -6.14 -20.13
CA PRO A 160 44.43 -7.36 -20.36
C PRO A 160 43.81 -8.59 -19.68
N ILE A 161 43.37 -8.45 -18.44
CA ILE A 161 42.77 -9.55 -17.66
C ILE A 161 41.46 -10.02 -18.29
N VAL A 162 40.62 -9.07 -18.73
CA VAL A 162 39.35 -9.38 -19.40
C VAL A 162 39.60 -10.06 -20.75
N ARG A 163 40.57 -9.55 -21.53
CA ARG A 163 40.96 -10.13 -22.80
C ARG A 163 41.48 -11.56 -22.64
N ASP A 164 42.37 -11.79 -21.68
CA ASP A 164 42.92 -13.11 -21.40
C ASP A 164 41.85 -14.08 -20.89
N SER A 165 40.92 -13.60 -20.07
CA SER A 165 39.78 -14.37 -19.62
C SER A 165 38.85 -14.77 -20.77
N ALA A 166 38.55 -13.83 -21.68
CA ALA A 166 37.75 -14.10 -22.86
C ALA A 166 38.43 -15.11 -23.80
N ASN A 167 39.73 -14.93 -24.05
CA ASN A 167 40.52 -15.87 -24.84
C ASN A 167 40.54 -17.27 -24.20
N ARG A 168 40.71 -17.38 -22.89
CA ARG A 168 40.67 -18.67 -22.18
C ARG A 168 39.33 -19.38 -22.34
N TRP A 169 38.22 -18.63 -22.29
CA TRP A 169 36.89 -19.22 -22.55
C TRP A 169 36.70 -19.62 -24.01
N LEU A 170 37.24 -18.83 -24.95
CA LEU A 170 37.27 -19.17 -26.37
C LEU A 170 38.02 -20.49 -26.60
N ASP A 171 39.20 -20.64 -25.99
CA ASP A 171 40.01 -21.86 -26.06
C ASP A 171 39.26 -23.07 -25.48
N ASN A 172 38.62 -22.89 -24.33
CA ASN A 172 37.80 -23.94 -23.70
C ASN A 172 36.60 -24.34 -24.58
N LEU A 173 35.96 -23.37 -25.24
CA LEU A 173 34.86 -23.63 -26.16
C LEU A 173 35.33 -24.40 -27.39
N TYR A 174 36.47 -24.04 -27.97
CA TYR A 174 37.05 -24.79 -29.09
C TYR A 174 37.50 -26.19 -28.68
N ALA A 175 38.07 -26.35 -27.50
CA ALA A 175 38.43 -27.66 -26.96
C ALA A 175 37.19 -28.55 -26.78
N LEU A 176 36.11 -28.00 -26.21
CA LEU A 176 34.83 -28.69 -26.03
C LEU A 176 34.19 -29.04 -27.38
N GLN A 177 34.17 -28.09 -28.33
CA GLN A 177 33.65 -28.31 -29.67
C GLN A 177 34.43 -29.43 -30.38
N GLY A 178 35.76 -29.43 -30.29
CA GLY A 178 36.62 -30.47 -30.83
C GLY A 178 36.35 -31.84 -30.20
N TRP A 179 36.20 -31.89 -28.88
CA TRP A 179 35.84 -33.11 -28.17
C TRP A 179 34.47 -33.64 -28.60
N LEU A 180 33.45 -32.77 -28.71
CA LEU A 180 32.10 -33.14 -29.13
C LEU A 180 32.08 -33.68 -30.57
N LYS A 181 32.76 -33.03 -31.52
CA LYS A 181 32.89 -33.52 -32.90
C LYS A 181 33.51 -34.92 -32.93
N LYS A 182 34.56 -35.15 -32.14
CA LYS A 182 35.23 -36.45 -32.04
C LYS A 182 34.34 -37.52 -31.40
N ARG A 183 33.53 -37.16 -30.40
CA ARG A 183 32.64 -38.07 -29.66
C ARG A 183 31.38 -38.43 -30.44
N PHE A 184 30.86 -37.49 -31.24
CA PHE A 184 29.60 -37.57 -31.97
C PHE A 184 29.82 -37.51 -33.49
N GLN A 185 30.64 -38.42 -34.00
CA GLN A 185 31.00 -38.47 -35.42
C GLN A 185 29.76 -38.64 -36.30
N GLY A 186 29.66 -37.83 -37.37
CA GLY A 186 28.50 -37.80 -38.27
C GLY A 186 27.40 -36.80 -37.89
N MET A 187 27.52 -36.12 -36.74
CA MET A 187 26.59 -35.08 -36.29
C MET A 187 27.22 -33.68 -36.23
N ASP A 188 28.25 -33.43 -37.04
CA ASP A 188 29.05 -32.19 -36.99
C ASP A 188 28.20 -30.92 -37.14
N SER A 189 27.17 -30.94 -37.99
CA SER A 189 26.24 -29.83 -38.19
C SER A 189 25.44 -29.49 -36.93
N GLN A 190 25.00 -30.51 -36.18
CA GLN A 190 24.26 -30.36 -34.93
C GLN A 190 25.19 -29.87 -33.83
N VAL A 191 26.40 -30.43 -33.73
CA VAL A 191 27.41 -29.96 -32.79
C VAL A 191 27.77 -28.50 -33.06
N ILE A 192 28.05 -28.12 -34.31
CA ILE A 192 28.35 -26.73 -34.68
C ILE A 192 27.19 -25.80 -34.36
N SER A 193 25.94 -26.24 -34.53
CA SER A 193 24.76 -25.42 -34.19
C SER A 193 24.66 -25.06 -32.71
N LEU A 194 25.21 -25.88 -31.80
CA LEU A 194 25.26 -25.57 -30.36
C LEU A 194 26.21 -24.42 -30.02
N PHE A 195 27.18 -24.14 -30.90
CA PHE A 195 28.20 -23.10 -30.73
C PHE A 195 28.03 -21.92 -31.68
N LYS A 196 26.99 -21.93 -32.53
CA LYS A 196 26.66 -20.73 -33.33
C LYS A 196 26.27 -19.62 -32.37
N GLU A 197 26.85 -18.44 -32.57
CA GLU A 197 26.25 -17.21 -32.03
C GLU A 197 24.83 -17.14 -32.57
N ASP A 198 23.86 -17.39 -31.71
CA ASP A 198 22.54 -16.84 -31.91
C ASP A 198 22.73 -15.32 -31.86
N ASP A 199 22.45 -14.59 -32.94
CA ASP A 199 22.47 -13.11 -33.04
C ASP A 199 21.68 -12.38 -31.92
N ARG A 200 21.05 -13.14 -31.02
CA ARG A 200 20.44 -12.69 -29.76
C ARG A 200 21.43 -12.04 -28.79
N THR A 201 22.74 -12.26 -28.93
CA THR A 201 23.76 -11.67 -28.04
C THR A 201 24.19 -10.24 -28.41
N ILE A 202 23.81 -9.70 -29.57
CA ILE A 202 24.18 -8.33 -29.99
C ILE A 202 22.99 -7.34 -29.98
N ALA A 203 21.76 -7.78 -29.70
CA ALA A 203 20.66 -6.87 -29.40
C ALA A 203 20.63 -6.46 -27.92
N GLY A 204 21.79 -6.08 -27.36
CA GLY A 204 21.87 -5.16 -26.23
C GLY A 204 21.44 -3.77 -26.67
N LEU A 205 20.24 -3.66 -27.26
CA LEU A 205 19.64 -2.38 -27.63
C LEU A 205 19.25 -1.72 -26.31
N HIS A 206 20.21 -1.07 -25.67
CA HIS A 206 19.95 -0.17 -24.56
C HIS A 206 18.95 0.87 -25.05
N ILE A 207 17.67 0.68 -24.73
CA ILE A 207 16.65 1.68 -25.01
C ILE A 207 16.93 2.83 -24.03
N PRO A 208 17.41 3.98 -24.52
CA PRO A 208 17.73 5.10 -23.63
C PRO A 208 16.48 5.49 -22.85
N GLY A 209 16.62 5.67 -21.53
CA GLY A 209 15.48 6.06 -20.67
C GLY A 209 14.55 4.91 -20.24
N SER A 210 14.85 3.66 -20.58
CA SER A 210 14.08 2.49 -20.10
C SER A 210 14.04 2.36 -18.57
N GLY A 211 15.14 2.63 -17.87
CA GLY A 211 15.22 2.61 -16.41
C GLY A 211 14.21 3.57 -15.73
N PRO A 212 14.22 4.87 -16.07
CA PRO A 212 13.21 5.84 -15.63
C PRO A 212 11.76 5.41 -15.93
N LEU A 213 11.49 4.83 -17.11
CA LEU A 213 10.15 4.35 -17.46
C LEU A 213 9.69 3.19 -16.58
N TYR A 214 10.56 2.23 -16.28
CA TYR A 214 10.24 1.14 -15.33
C TYR A 214 10.10 1.64 -13.89
N SER A 215 10.84 2.70 -13.52
CA SER A 215 10.64 3.39 -12.22
C SER A 215 9.24 4.00 -12.12
N LEU A 216 8.81 4.74 -13.15
CA LEU A 216 7.45 5.30 -13.21
C LEU A 216 6.39 4.20 -13.19
N LEU A 217 6.62 3.09 -13.91
CA LEU A 217 5.71 1.95 -13.91
C LEU A 217 5.61 1.28 -12.53
N SER A 218 6.73 1.17 -11.81
CA SER A 218 6.75 0.66 -10.43
C SER A 218 5.92 1.55 -9.50
N VAL A 219 6.08 2.88 -9.59
CA VAL A 219 5.32 3.85 -8.80
C VAL A 219 3.83 3.78 -9.16
N LEU A 220 3.49 3.69 -10.45
CA LEU A 220 2.11 3.56 -10.92
C LEU A 220 1.43 2.32 -10.34
N GLN A 221 2.09 1.16 -10.39
CA GLN A 221 1.61 -0.09 -9.80
C GLN A 221 1.43 0.02 -8.28
N LEU A 222 2.39 0.65 -7.59
CA LEU A 222 2.33 0.87 -6.15
C LEU A 222 1.14 1.75 -5.76
N VAL A 223 0.96 2.89 -6.44
CA VAL A 223 -0.16 3.82 -6.21
C VAL A 223 -1.50 3.12 -6.49
N ALA A 224 -1.61 2.38 -7.59
CA ALA A 224 -2.81 1.61 -7.89
C ALA A 224 -3.12 0.57 -6.80
N GLY A 225 -2.10 -0.12 -6.28
CA GLY A 225 -2.23 -1.05 -5.16
C GLY A 225 -2.71 -0.39 -3.87
N ILE A 226 -2.18 0.80 -3.54
CA ILE A 226 -2.63 1.57 -2.36
C ILE A 226 -4.10 2.00 -2.53
N VAL A 227 -4.50 2.46 -3.71
CA VAL A 227 -5.90 2.84 -3.97
C VAL A 227 -6.83 1.63 -3.84
N ALA A 228 -6.42 0.45 -4.34
CA ALA A 228 -7.14 -0.81 -4.16
C ALA A 228 -7.32 -1.20 -2.69
N LEU A 229 -6.31 -0.93 -1.85
CA LEU A 229 -6.34 -1.22 -0.43
C LEU A 229 -7.20 -0.23 0.37
N VAL A 230 -7.08 1.07 0.11
CA VAL A 230 -7.69 2.14 0.92
C VAL A 230 -9.13 2.45 0.49
N ALA A 231 -9.46 2.24 -0.79
CA ALA A 231 -10.74 2.68 -1.35
C ALA A 231 -11.50 1.59 -2.14
N PRO A 232 -11.62 0.34 -1.63
CA PRO A 232 -12.27 -0.76 -2.36
C PRO A 232 -13.75 -0.48 -2.70
N TYR A 233 -14.48 0.20 -1.81
CA TYR A 233 -15.89 0.57 -2.05
C TYR A 233 -16.04 1.59 -3.18
N LYS A 234 -15.21 2.65 -3.15
CA LYS A 234 -15.22 3.67 -4.21
C LYS A 234 -14.82 3.04 -5.55
N LEU A 235 -13.81 2.17 -5.55
CA LEU A 235 -13.41 1.45 -6.76
C LEU A 235 -14.52 0.56 -7.30
N THR A 236 -15.22 -0.18 -6.44
CA THR A 236 -16.36 -1.03 -6.85
C THR A 236 -17.49 -0.21 -7.46
N HIS A 237 -17.81 0.95 -6.87
CA HIS A 237 -18.78 1.87 -7.42
C HIS A 237 -18.34 2.42 -8.79
N VAL A 238 -17.10 2.89 -8.90
CA VAL A 238 -16.54 3.45 -10.13
C VAL A 238 -16.45 2.38 -11.23
N PHE A 239 -15.93 1.19 -10.94
CA PHE A 239 -15.72 0.12 -11.91
C PHE A 239 -17.03 -0.51 -12.38
N PHE A 240 -18.04 -0.65 -11.52
CA PHE A 240 -19.23 -1.46 -11.86
C PHE A 240 -20.58 -0.73 -11.74
N LYS A 241 -20.57 0.60 -11.53
CA LYS A 241 -21.78 1.40 -11.23
C LYS A 241 -22.66 0.72 -10.18
N HIS A 242 -22.03 0.18 -9.13
CA HIS A 242 -22.73 -0.67 -8.17
C HIS A 242 -23.64 0.19 -7.27
N PRO A 243 -24.96 -0.08 -7.20
CA PRO A 243 -25.93 0.85 -6.62
C PRO A 243 -25.99 0.86 -5.08
N SER A 244 -25.40 -0.11 -4.38
CA SER A 244 -25.55 -0.20 -2.92
C SER A 244 -24.50 0.61 -2.15
N PRO A 245 -24.91 1.42 -1.16
CA PRO A 245 -24.03 2.01 -0.15
C PRO A 245 -23.65 1.02 0.98
N THR A 246 -24.18 -0.21 0.98
CA THR A 246 -23.80 -1.23 1.96
C THR A 246 -22.48 -1.91 1.58
N PRO A 247 -21.53 -2.05 2.51
CA PRO A 247 -20.28 -2.73 2.25
C PRO A 247 -20.51 -4.22 1.93
N ASP A 248 -20.33 -4.61 0.66
CA ASP A 248 -20.26 -6.02 0.28
C ASP A 248 -18.82 -6.49 0.49
N VAL A 249 -18.65 -7.30 1.54
CA VAL A 249 -17.36 -7.80 2.05
C VAL A 249 -16.56 -8.49 0.95
N LEU A 250 -17.22 -9.20 0.03
CA LEU A 250 -16.53 -9.93 -1.05
C LEU A 250 -15.74 -9.00 -1.97
N TYR A 251 -16.28 -7.83 -2.32
CA TYR A 251 -15.54 -6.90 -3.19
C TYR A 251 -14.37 -6.27 -2.46
N GLU A 252 -14.50 -6.02 -1.16
CA GLU A 252 -13.40 -5.54 -0.34
C GLU A 252 -12.25 -6.55 -0.30
N GLU A 253 -12.56 -7.83 -0.07
CA GLU A 253 -11.59 -8.94 -0.09
C GLU A 253 -10.90 -9.04 -1.47
N LEU A 254 -11.67 -9.05 -2.56
CA LEU A 254 -11.12 -9.15 -3.92
C LEU A 254 -10.23 -7.96 -4.32
N TRP A 255 -10.57 -6.73 -3.90
CA TRP A 255 -9.72 -5.56 -4.14
C TRP A 255 -8.44 -5.60 -3.30
N ARG A 256 -8.47 -6.12 -2.07
CA ARG A 256 -7.27 -6.34 -1.25
C ARG A 256 -6.35 -7.39 -1.87
N LEU A 257 -6.90 -8.48 -2.41
CA LEU A 257 -6.10 -9.45 -3.18
C LEU A 257 -5.46 -8.82 -4.40
N LEU A 258 -6.20 -7.97 -5.13
CA LEU A 258 -5.66 -7.24 -6.27
C LEU A 258 -4.59 -6.21 -5.84
N ALA A 259 -4.71 -5.58 -4.68
CA ALA A 259 -3.64 -4.75 -4.11
C ALA A 259 -2.35 -5.58 -3.92
N GLY A 260 -2.46 -6.79 -3.36
CA GLY A 260 -1.34 -7.73 -3.27
C GLY A 260 -0.71 -8.07 -4.63
N VAL A 261 -1.53 -8.27 -5.66
CA VAL A 261 -1.05 -8.47 -7.06
C VAL A 261 -0.29 -7.24 -7.58
N LEU A 262 -0.83 -6.04 -7.39
CA LEU A 262 -0.24 -4.79 -7.86
C LEU A 262 1.07 -4.48 -7.14
N PHE A 263 1.21 -4.84 -5.86
CA PHE A 263 2.49 -4.73 -5.14
C PHE A 263 3.56 -5.68 -5.69
N ALA A 264 3.21 -6.93 -6.05
CA ALA A 264 4.12 -7.80 -6.79
C ALA A 264 4.44 -7.24 -8.19
N GLY A 265 3.47 -6.59 -8.85
CA GLY A 265 3.68 -5.87 -10.10
C GLY A 265 4.68 -4.72 -9.95
N ALA A 266 4.60 -3.94 -8.87
CA ALA A 266 5.54 -2.87 -8.55
C ALA A 266 6.95 -3.43 -8.31
N ALA A 267 7.09 -4.48 -7.49
CA ALA A 267 8.37 -5.15 -7.27
C ALA A 267 8.96 -5.71 -8.58
N THR A 268 8.12 -6.26 -9.46
CA THR A 268 8.54 -6.76 -10.78
C THR A 268 9.01 -5.63 -11.69
N ALA A 269 8.28 -4.51 -11.75
CA ALA A 269 8.69 -3.33 -12.51
C ALA A 269 10.00 -2.73 -11.97
N TYR A 270 10.18 -2.70 -10.64
CA TYR A 270 11.43 -2.25 -10.03
C TYR A 270 12.60 -3.21 -10.30
N ALA A 271 12.36 -4.52 -10.28
CA ALA A 271 13.35 -5.50 -10.71
C ALA A 271 13.75 -5.29 -12.18
N LEU A 272 12.77 -5.04 -13.06
CA LEU A 272 13.01 -4.70 -14.47
C LEU A 272 13.80 -3.40 -14.62
N LYS A 273 13.51 -2.38 -13.79
CA LYS A 273 14.32 -1.15 -13.71
C LYS A 273 15.78 -1.45 -13.40
N ILE A 274 16.07 -2.30 -12.40
CA ILE A 274 17.47 -2.64 -12.08
C ILE A 274 18.14 -3.40 -13.21
N THR A 275 17.44 -4.35 -13.85
CA THR A 275 18.00 -5.03 -15.02
C THR A 275 18.20 -4.07 -16.20
N SER A 276 17.37 -3.04 -16.31
CA SER A 276 17.50 -1.95 -17.28
C SER A 276 18.76 -1.13 -17.07
N ASP A 277 18.98 -0.68 -15.83
CA ASP A 277 20.15 0.12 -15.45
C ASP A 277 21.44 -0.68 -15.64
N ARG A 278 21.38 -2.00 -15.43
CA ARG A 278 22.49 -2.94 -15.64
C ARG A 278 22.67 -3.38 -17.10
N GLN A 279 21.82 -2.93 -18.03
CA GLN A 279 21.82 -3.35 -19.44
C GLN A 279 21.59 -4.86 -19.65
N LEU A 280 20.87 -5.51 -18.73
CA LEU A 280 20.57 -6.94 -18.69
C LEU A 280 19.11 -7.26 -19.10
N LEU A 281 18.43 -6.33 -19.77
CA LEU A 281 17.04 -6.56 -20.21
C LEU A 281 16.94 -7.68 -21.26
N ALA A 282 17.99 -7.87 -22.06
CA ALA A 282 18.08 -8.93 -23.05
C ALA A 282 18.40 -10.31 -22.45
N GLU A 283 18.68 -10.41 -21.14
CA GLU A 283 18.91 -11.72 -20.52
C GLU A 283 17.66 -12.61 -20.64
N PRO A 284 17.80 -13.92 -20.93
CA PRO A 284 16.66 -14.82 -21.10
C PRO A 284 15.70 -14.87 -19.90
N LEU A 285 16.23 -14.73 -18.67
CA LEU A 285 15.41 -14.67 -17.45
C LEU A 285 14.64 -13.36 -17.36
N THR A 286 15.25 -12.24 -17.76
CA THR A 286 14.60 -10.93 -17.80
C THR A 286 13.51 -10.88 -18.88
N HIS A 287 13.77 -11.46 -20.06
CA HIS A 287 12.75 -11.64 -21.11
C HIS A 287 11.52 -12.38 -20.61
N ARG A 288 11.71 -13.45 -19.81
CA ARG A 288 10.58 -14.19 -19.22
C ARG A 288 9.79 -13.35 -18.24
N LEU A 289 10.48 -12.57 -17.41
CA LEU A 289 9.83 -11.65 -16.47
C LEU A 289 9.02 -10.57 -17.22
N GLN A 290 9.58 -10.01 -18.30
CA GLN A 290 8.88 -9.09 -19.20
C GLN A 290 7.67 -9.73 -19.86
N LEU A 291 7.80 -10.96 -20.38
CA LEU A 291 6.69 -11.71 -20.98
C LEU A 291 5.59 -12.00 -19.95
N GLY A 292 5.93 -12.38 -18.72
CA GLY A 292 4.96 -12.56 -17.65
C GLY A 292 4.15 -11.30 -17.38
N PHE A 293 4.82 -10.13 -17.38
CA PHE A 293 4.17 -8.84 -17.20
C PHE A 293 3.29 -8.43 -18.39
N VAL A 294 3.75 -8.68 -19.62
CA VAL A 294 3.00 -8.46 -20.87
C VAL A 294 1.74 -9.31 -20.91
N TRP A 295 1.84 -10.61 -20.65
CA TRP A 295 0.68 -11.50 -20.70
C TRP A 295 -0.31 -11.26 -19.57
N PHE A 296 0.17 -10.91 -18.37
CA PHE A 296 -0.68 -10.45 -17.28
C PHE A 296 -1.47 -9.20 -17.70
N ALA A 297 -0.79 -8.19 -18.24
CA ALA A 297 -1.43 -6.95 -18.68
C ALA A 297 -2.36 -7.16 -19.88
N LEU A 298 -1.97 -8.00 -20.85
CA LEU A 298 -2.82 -8.32 -22.00
C LEU A 298 -4.10 -9.04 -21.56
N THR A 299 -3.99 -10.01 -20.66
CA THR A 299 -5.14 -10.71 -20.10
C THR A 299 -6.06 -9.75 -19.37
N ALA A 300 -5.51 -8.85 -18.55
CA ALA A 300 -6.28 -7.81 -17.90
C ALA A 300 -6.98 -6.90 -18.92
N LEU A 301 -6.29 -6.43 -19.96
CA LEU A 301 -6.86 -5.57 -21.00
C LEU A 301 -8.02 -6.27 -21.73
N VAL A 302 -7.83 -7.54 -22.12
CA VAL A 302 -8.89 -8.36 -22.75
C VAL A 302 -10.08 -8.50 -21.81
N LEU A 303 -9.85 -8.78 -20.52
CA LEU A 303 -10.94 -8.81 -19.53
C LEU A 303 -11.69 -7.48 -19.49
N HIS A 304 -11.01 -6.33 -19.46
CA HIS A 304 -11.69 -5.04 -19.45
C HIS A 304 -12.55 -4.83 -20.71
N VAL A 305 -12.03 -5.14 -21.89
CA VAL A 305 -12.76 -5.04 -23.16
C VAL A 305 -13.98 -5.96 -23.17
N VAL A 306 -13.82 -7.24 -22.83
CA VAL A 306 -14.92 -8.22 -22.79
C VAL A 306 -15.99 -7.78 -21.79
N TYR A 307 -15.61 -7.31 -20.62
CA TYR A 307 -16.57 -6.95 -19.57
C TYR A 307 -17.31 -5.62 -19.82
N VAL A 308 -16.78 -4.75 -20.69
CA VAL A 308 -17.47 -3.54 -21.16
C VAL A 308 -18.39 -3.84 -22.34
N PHE A 309 -17.85 -4.50 -23.37
CA PHE A 309 -18.52 -4.61 -24.67
C PHE A 309 -19.37 -5.88 -24.84
N ILE A 310 -19.09 -6.95 -24.11
CA ILE A 310 -19.80 -8.23 -24.24
C ILE A 310 -20.68 -8.50 -23.01
N ILE A 311 -20.10 -8.39 -21.81
CA ILE A 311 -20.81 -8.72 -20.55
C ILE A 311 -21.57 -7.50 -20.00
N HIS A 312 -21.20 -6.28 -20.42
CA HIS A 312 -21.85 -5.02 -20.04
C HIS A 312 -21.94 -4.75 -18.53
N THR A 313 -20.97 -5.24 -17.75
CA THR A 313 -20.94 -5.03 -16.29
C THR A 313 -19.86 -4.07 -15.83
N LEU A 314 -18.84 -3.84 -16.65
CA LEU A 314 -17.79 -2.86 -16.37
C LEU A 314 -18.19 -1.48 -16.94
N SER A 315 -17.95 -0.43 -16.16
CA SER A 315 -18.20 0.95 -16.55
C SER A 315 -17.09 1.48 -17.46
N TRP A 316 -17.38 2.56 -18.20
CA TRP A 316 -16.36 3.29 -18.96
C TRP A 316 -15.23 3.84 -18.07
N TRP A 317 -15.52 4.24 -16.84
CA TRP A 317 -14.49 4.66 -15.89
C TRP A 317 -13.64 3.49 -15.41
N GLY A 318 -14.23 2.29 -15.25
CA GLY A 318 -13.49 1.07 -14.97
C GLY A 318 -12.53 0.70 -16.10
N LEU A 319 -12.98 0.85 -17.36
CA LEU A 319 -12.11 0.68 -18.53
C LEU A 319 -10.96 1.68 -18.56
N LEU A 320 -11.25 2.98 -18.36
CA LEU A 320 -10.25 4.04 -18.42
C LEU A 320 -9.20 3.91 -17.31
N LEU A 321 -9.64 3.74 -16.06
CA LEU A 321 -8.73 3.58 -14.91
C LEU A 321 -7.94 2.27 -15.00
N GLY A 322 -8.58 1.18 -15.44
CA GLY A 322 -7.92 -0.07 -15.72
C GLY A 322 -6.84 0.08 -16.79
N ALA A 323 -7.17 0.70 -17.93
CA ALA A 323 -6.24 0.96 -19.02
C ALA A 323 -5.10 1.90 -18.63
N ALA A 324 -5.33 2.86 -17.72
CA ALA A 324 -4.29 3.76 -17.23
C ALA A 324 -3.16 3.01 -16.50
N VAL A 325 -3.47 1.88 -15.84
CA VAL A 325 -2.47 1.04 -15.15
C VAL A 325 -1.98 -0.08 -16.07
N VAL A 326 -2.90 -0.80 -16.72
CA VAL A 326 -2.62 -1.98 -17.53
C VAL A 326 -1.92 -1.61 -18.85
N GLY A 327 -2.26 -0.47 -19.45
CA GLY A 327 -1.68 0.02 -20.71
C GLY A 327 -0.17 0.18 -20.63
N PRO A 328 0.37 1.01 -19.70
CA PRO A 328 1.82 1.12 -19.49
C PRO A 328 2.48 -0.21 -19.12
N THR A 329 1.79 -1.05 -18.34
CA THR A 329 2.26 -2.39 -17.94
C THR A 329 2.45 -3.32 -19.14
N LEU A 330 1.60 -3.19 -20.15
CA LEU A 330 1.68 -3.93 -21.41
C LEU A 330 2.72 -3.33 -22.35
N LEU A 331 2.60 -2.03 -22.63
CA LEU A 331 3.32 -1.36 -23.70
C LEU A 331 4.83 -1.31 -23.43
N LEU A 332 5.23 -0.98 -22.20
CA LEU A 332 6.64 -0.74 -21.91
C LEU A 332 7.50 -2.01 -22.13
N PRO A 333 7.15 -3.19 -21.56
CA PRO A 333 7.92 -4.39 -21.83
C PRO A 333 7.65 -4.95 -23.24
N ALA A 334 6.46 -4.78 -23.82
CA ALA A 334 6.17 -5.26 -25.18
C ALA A 334 7.00 -4.53 -26.26
N VAL A 335 7.18 -3.22 -26.14
CA VAL A 335 8.06 -2.44 -27.04
C VAL A 335 9.50 -2.94 -26.92
N HIS A 336 9.97 -3.17 -25.69
CA HIS A 336 11.31 -3.70 -25.47
C HIS A 336 11.47 -5.11 -26.07
N LEU A 337 10.50 -6.00 -25.88
CA LEU A 337 10.50 -7.35 -26.45
C LEU A 337 10.39 -7.36 -27.98
N GLY A 338 9.63 -6.43 -28.55
CA GLY A 338 9.48 -6.27 -29.99
C GLY A 338 10.78 -5.83 -30.66
N LEU A 339 11.51 -4.89 -30.02
CA LEU A 339 12.80 -4.41 -30.49
C LEU A 339 13.93 -5.45 -30.32
N SER A 340 13.78 -6.40 -29.39
CA SER A 340 14.74 -7.48 -29.13
C SER A 340 14.38 -8.82 -29.79
N GLY A 341 13.35 -8.86 -30.65
CA GLY A 341 12.94 -10.07 -31.38
C GLY A 341 12.35 -11.19 -30.51
N GLY A 342 11.91 -10.88 -29.29
CA GLY A 342 11.57 -11.84 -28.23
C GLY A 342 10.09 -12.13 -28.00
N LEU A 343 9.19 -11.73 -28.90
CA LEU A 343 7.73 -11.90 -28.74
C LEU A 343 7.28 -13.35 -29.05
N GLY A 344 7.53 -14.26 -28.11
CA GLY A 344 7.10 -15.66 -28.16
C GLY A 344 6.08 -16.02 -27.09
N VAL A 345 4.96 -16.64 -27.49
CA VAL A 345 3.85 -17.07 -26.60
C VAL A 345 4.21 -18.33 -25.77
N THR A 346 5.27 -19.05 -26.13
CA THR A 346 5.58 -20.40 -25.59
C THR A 346 6.27 -20.39 -24.22
N ALA A 347 6.70 -19.23 -23.72
CA ALA A 347 7.53 -19.13 -22.52
C ALA A 347 6.84 -19.63 -21.24
N THR A 348 5.54 -19.37 -21.06
CA THR A 348 4.80 -19.77 -19.85
C THR A 348 4.58 -21.29 -19.79
N LEU A 349 4.19 -21.90 -20.91
CA LEU A 349 4.05 -23.36 -21.03
C LEU A 349 5.40 -24.07 -20.90
N ALA A 350 6.47 -23.47 -21.45
CA ALA A 350 7.83 -23.98 -21.26
C ALA A 350 8.28 -23.87 -19.79
N GLY A 351 7.92 -22.79 -19.09
CA GLY A 351 8.17 -22.61 -17.66
C GLY A 351 7.44 -23.66 -16.81
N PHE A 352 6.16 -23.94 -17.10
CA PHE A 352 5.40 -25.00 -16.46
C PHE A 352 6.05 -26.38 -16.65
N ARG A 353 6.39 -26.73 -17.89
CA ARG A 353 7.06 -28.01 -18.20
C ARG A 353 8.42 -28.11 -17.52
N ALA A 354 9.20 -27.04 -17.51
CA ALA A 354 10.48 -26.99 -16.83
C ALA A 354 10.34 -27.11 -15.31
N GLY A 355 9.36 -26.44 -14.70
CA GLY A 355 9.04 -26.57 -13.28
C GLY A 355 8.67 -28.00 -12.90
N LEU A 356 7.79 -28.64 -13.68
CA LEU A 356 7.40 -30.05 -13.48
C LEU A 356 8.61 -30.98 -13.61
N SER A 357 9.46 -30.75 -14.62
CA SER A 357 10.70 -31.51 -14.81
C SER A 357 11.67 -31.31 -13.64
N ASN A 358 11.80 -30.10 -13.10
CA ASN A 358 12.72 -29.81 -11.99
C ASN A 358 12.19 -30.39 -10.67
N VAL A 359 10.87 -30.49 -10.49
CA VAL A 359 10.26 -31.16 -9.33
C VAL A 359 10.45 -32.68 -9.43
N ALA A 360 10.24 -33.27 -10.61
CA ALA A 360 10.41 -34.71 -10.83
C ALA A 360 11.88 -35.15 -10.84
N HIS A 361 12.75 -34.33 -11.42
CA HIS A 361 14.18 -34.59 -11.60
C HIS A 361 14.98 -33.32 -11.30
N PRO A 362 15.29 -33.05 -10.01
CA PRO A 362 15.97 -31.83 -9.62
C PRO A 362 17.40 -31.77 -10.20
N ARG A 363 17.69 -30.70 -10.93
CA ARG A 363 19.01 -30.44 -11.54
C ARG A 363 20.09 -30.08 -10.50
N ALA A 364 19.67 -29.56 -9.34
CA ALA A 364 20.52 -29.23 -8.20
C ALA A 364 19.72 -29.36 -6.89
N PHE A 365 20.34 -29.85 -5.80
CA PHE A 365 19.71 -30.09 -4.49
C PHE A 365 19.54 -28.81 -3.64
N SER A 366 19.18 -27.69 -4.25
CA SER A 366 18.81 -26.49 -3.49
C SER A 366 17.34 -26.59 -3.07
N ALA A 367 17.08 -26.64 -1.75
CA ALA A 367 15.72 -26.66 -1.21
C ALA A 367 14.89 -25.46 -1.72
N ALA A 368 15.52 -24.29 -1.86
CA ALA A 368 14.88 -23.11 -2.43
C ALA A 368 14.53 -23.30 -3.92
N ALA A 369 15.41 -23.90 -4.71
CA ALA A 369 15.14 -24.12 -6.15
C ALA A 369 13.97 -25.09 -6.38
N VAL A 370 13.88 -26.16 -5.58
CA VAL A 370 12.76 -27.11 -5.61
C VAL A 370 11.47 -26.41 -5.19
N LEU A 371 11.52 -25.63 -4.11
CA LEU A 371 10.37 -24.90 -3.58
C LEU A 371 9.80 -23.89 -4.59
N TYR A 372 10.64 -23.07 -5.21
CA TYR A 372 10.20 -22.14 -6.26
C TYR A 372 9.69 -22.86 -7.51
N SER A 373 10.33 -23.97 -7.91
CA SER A 373 9.86 -24.77 -9.05
C SER A 373 8.46 -25.35 -8.80
N LEU A 374 8.22 -25.84 -7.58
CA LEU A 374 6.89 -26.28 -7.15
C LEU A 374 5.89 -25.13 -7.17
N LEU A 375 6.25 -23.97 -6.63
CA LEU A 375 5.39 -22.78 -6.66
C LEU A 375 5.04 -22.34 -8.09
N THR A 376 5.98 -22.42 -9.04
CA THR A 376 5.69 -22.13 -10.45
C THR A 376 4.59 -23.03 -11.00
N VAL A 377 4.64 -24.34 -10.70
CA VAL A 377 3.62 -25.31 -11.11
C VAL A 377 2.28 -25.03 -10.42
N LEU A 378 2.29 -24.69 -9.13
CA LEU A 378 1.07 -24.39 -8.38
C LEU A 378 0.40 -23.09 -8.86
N PHE A 379 1.16 -22.02 -9.06
CA PHE A 379 0.65 -20.73 -9.55
C PHE A 379 0.06 -20.85 -10.97
N THR A 380 0.72 -21.57 -11.86
CA THR A 380 0.21 -21.82 -13.22
C THR A 380 -1.07 -22.66 -13.19
N ALA A 381 -1.12 -23.76 -12.42
CA ALA A 381 -2.33 -24.58 -12.33
C ALA A 381 -3.51 -23.81 -11.71
N ALA A 382 -3.28 -23.13 -10.58
CA ALA A 382 -4.31 -22.34 -9.90
C ALA A 382 -4.78 -21.16 -10.75
N GLY A 383 -3.86 -20.41 -11.37
CA GLY A 383 -4.18 -19.28 -12.23
C GLY A 383 -4.99 -19.67 -13.46
N LEU A 384 -4.67 -20.81 -14.08
CA LEU A 384 -5.45 -21.34 -15.21
C LEU A 384 -6.88 -21.68 -14.77
N LEU A 385 -7.02 -22.35 -13.63
CA LEU A 385 -8.32 -22.74 -13.10
C LEU A 385 -9.18 -21.51 -12.74
N MET A 386 -8.58 -20.50 -12.10
CA MET A 386 -9.25 -19.25 -11.73
C MET A 386 -9.67 -18.41 -12.94
N THR A 387 -8.85 -18.38 -14.00
CA THR A 387 -9.16 -17.63 -15.23
C THR A 387 -10.24 -18.29 -16.09
N ILE A 388 -10.20 -19.62 -16.25
CA ILE A 388 -11.15 -20.37 -17.09
C ILE A 388 -12.49 -20.62 -16.37
N LEU A 389 -12.45 -20.95 -15.08
CA LEU A 389 -13.64 -21.30 -14.29
C LEU A 389 -13.83 -20.33 -13.12
N PRO A 390 -13.96 -19.02 -13.35
CA PRO A 390 -13.96 -18.04 -12.27
C PRO A 390 -15.14 -18.18 -11.32
N LYS A 391 -16.35 -18.45 -11.85
CA LYS A 391 -17.54 -18.63 -10.99
C LYS A 391 -17.40 -19.83 -10.07
N LYS A 392 -16.90 -20.97 -10.58
CA LYS A 392 -16.73 -22.19 -9.78
C LYS A 392 -15.63 -22.02 -8.74
N THR A 393 -14.48 -21.46 -9.13
CA THR A 393 -13.36 -21.26 -8.19
C THR A 393 -13.68 -20.22 -7.13
N LEU A 394 -14.45 -19.18 -7.45
CA LEU A 394 -14.91 -18.20 -6.47
C LEU A 394 -15.89 -18.84 -5.47
N ASP A 395 -16.82 -19.68 -5.92
CA ASP A 395 -17.70 -20.46 -5.05
C ASP A 395 -16.92 -21.49 -4.20
N TRP A 396 -15.91 -22.15 -4.76
CA TRP A 396 -15.05 -23.06 -4.01
C TRP A 396 -14.14 -22.36 -2.98
N THR A 397 -13.96 -21.03 -3.10
CA THR A 397 -13.10 -20.23 -2.21
C THR A 397 -13.93 -19.45 -1.17
N TYR A 398 -14.80 -18.56 -1.63
CA TYR A 398 -15.59 -17.64 -0.78
C TYR A 398 -16.99 -18.13 -0.49
N GLY A 399 -17.51 -19.00 -1.35
CA GLY A 399 -18.79 -19.63 -1.15
C GLY A 399 -20.04 -18.79 -1.25
N TYR A 400 -19.89 -17.57 -1.76
CA TYR A 400 -20.96 -16.63 -2.01
C TYR A 400 -21.14 -16.36 -3.52
N HIS A 401 -22.36 -15.99 -3.91
CA HIS A 401 -22.93 -16.14 -5.25
C HIS A 401 -22.25 -15.34 -6.38
N SER A 402 -21.85 -16.07 -7.42
CA SER A 402 -21.95 -15.79 -8.88
C SER A 402 -22.40 -14.38 -9.29
N GLY A 403 -21.49 -13.40 -9.23
CA GLY A 403 -21.62 -12.12 -9.92
C GLY A 403 -20.60 -12.00 -11.05
N ALA A 404 -21.01 -11.53 -12.23
CA ALA A 404 -20.06 -11.20 -13.30
C ALA A 404 -19.01 -10.16 -12.82
N LYS A 405 -19.41 -9.22 -11.97
CA LYS A 405 -18.52 -8.21 -11.37
C LYS A 405 -17.41 -8.82 -10.50
N ALA A 406 -17.78 -9.76 -9.62
CA ALA A 406 -16.81 -10.48 -8.78
C ALA A 406 -15.93 -11.44 -9.62
N ALA A 407 -16.52 -12.09 -10.62
CA ALA A 407 -15.78 -12.93 -11.56
C ALA A 407 -14.69 -12.15 -12.32
N PHE A 408 -14.95 -10.90 -12.70
CA PHE A 408 -13.94 -10.04 -13.32
C PHE A 408 -12.69 -9.85 -12.44
N LEU A 409 -12.88 -9.43 -11.17
CA LEU A 409 -11.75 -9.22 -10.24
C LEU A 409 -11.00 -10.53 -9.98
N TRP A 410 -11.73 -11.63 -9.82
CA TRP A 410 -11.16 -12.94 -9.58
C TRP A 410 -10.38 -13.48 -10.80
N GLN A 411 -10.87 -13.27 -12.02
CA GLN A 411 -10.12 -13.59 -13.25
C GLN A 411 -8.87 -12.75 -13.37
N TRP A 412 -8.90 -11.49 -12.94
CA TRP A 412 -7.72 -10.63 -12.96
C TRP A 412 -6.64 -11.16 -11.99
N VAL A 413 -7.03 -11.53 -10.77
CA VAL A 413 -6.13 -12.23 -9.82
C VAL A 413 -5.62 -13.55 -10.41
N GLY A 414 -6.49 -14.35 -11.03
CA GLY A 414 -6.10 -15.59 -11.70
C GLY A 414 -5.10 -15.38 -12.83
N GLY A 415 -5.24 -14.31 -13.61
CA GLY A 415 -4.30 -13.92 -14.65
C GLY A 415 -2.92 -13.57 -14.07
N ALA A 416 -2.89 -12.93 -12.89
CA ALA A 416 -1.65 -12.68 -12.17
C ALA A 416 -0.98 -13.98 -11.70
N PHE A 417 -1.75 -14.95 -11.20
CA PHE A 417 -1.19 -16.25 -10.81
C PHE A 417 -0.58 -16.95 -12.02
N PHE A 418 -1.30 -16.98 -13.13
CA PHE A 418 -0.88 -17.70 -14.32
C PHE A 418 0.34 -17.08 -15.01
N PHE A 419 0.44 -15.74 -15.06
CA PHE A 419 1.48 -15.06 -15.82
C PHE A 419 2.53 -14.33 -14.96
N LEU A 420 2.10 -13.57 -13.96
CA LEU A 420 3.01 -12.74 -13.16
C LEU A 420 3.75 -13.59 -12.11
N PHE A 421 3.02 -14.22 -11.18
CA PHE A 421 3.63 -15.00 -10.10
C PHE A 421 4.37 -16.25 -10.60
N SER A 422 3.87 -16.89 -11.66
CA SER A 422 4.59 -17.98 -12.32
C SER A 422 5.94 -17.52 -12.91
N ALA A 423 6.00 -16.35 -13.55
CA ALA A 423 7.24 -15.80 -14.07
C ALA A 423 8.21 -15.40 -12.96
N ILE A 424 7.70 -14.79 -11.87
CA ILE A 424 8.51 -14.44 -10.69
C ILE A 424 9.13 -15.71 -10.08
N THR A 425 8.30 -16.71 -9.75
CA THR A 425 8.77 -17.94 -9.10
C THR A 425 9.68 -18.76 -10.01
N PHE A 426 9.43 -18.79 -11.32
CA PHE A 426 10.34 -19.43 -12.27
C PHE A 426 11.71 -18.74 -12.27
N THR A 427 11.71 -17.40 -12.32
CA THR A 427 12.94 -16.60 -12.29
C THR A 427 13.73 -16.86 -11.01
N LEU A 428 13.04 -16.93 -9.86
CA LEU A 428 13.65 -17.24 -8.57
C LEU A 428 14.17 -18.69 -8.50
N ALA A 429 13.45 -19.66 -9.09
CA ALA A 429 13.90 -21.04 -9.19
C ALA A 429 15.24 -21.13 -9.94
N GLU A 430 15.34 -20.53 -11.12
CA GLU A 430 16.58 -20.52 -11.91
C GLU A 430 17.71 -19.81 -11.15
N ARG A 431 17.47 -18.66 -10.53
CA ARG A 431 18.48 -17.96 -9.71
C ARG A 431 18.89 -18.77 -8.47
N ALA A 432 18.00 -19.56 -7.90
CA ALA A 432 18.27 -20.46 -6.78
C ALA A 432 19.14 -21.65 -7.19
N THR A 433 18.98 -22.20 -8.40
CA THR A 433 19.84 -23.30 -8.89
C THR A 433 21.30 -22.88 -9.02
N VAL A 434 21.56 -21.60 -9.31
CA VAL A 434 22.91 -21.03 -9.46
C VAL A 434 23.39 -20.34 -8.16
N ALA A 435 22.69 -20.53 -7.03
CA ALA A 435 23.02 -19.92 -5.74
C ALA A 435 23.13 -18.37 -5.74
N ARG A 436 22.34 -17.70 -6.59
CA ARG A 436 22.33 -16.23 -6.76
C ARG A 436 21.13 -15.53 -6.11
N LEU A 437 20.45 -16.16 -5.17
CA LEU A 437 19.31 -15.55 -4.46
C LEU A 437 19.69 -14.33 -3.62
N HIS A 438 20.96 -14.21 -3.21
CA HIS A 438 21.47 -13.08 -2.43
C HIS A 438 21.56 -11.77 -3.23
N THR A 439 21.48 -11.82 -4.56
CA THR A 439 21.61 -10.67 -5.45
C THR A 439 20.37 -9.76 -5.41
N THR A 440 20.51 -8.50 -5.85
CA THR A 440 19.49 -7.45 -5.70
C THR A 440 18.14 -7.80 -6.35
N VAL A 441 18.14 -8.31 -7.58
CA VAL A 441 16.91 -8.60 -8.34
C VAL A 441 16.06 -9.71 -7.66
N PRO A 442 16.61 -10.89 -7.32
CA PRO A 442 15.90 -11.90 -6.53
C PRO A 442 15.39 -11.40 -5.18
N LYS A 443 16.15 -10.54 -4.47
CA LYS A 443 15.67 -9.95 -3.21
C LYS A 443 14.42 -9.12 -3.42
N ILE A 444 14.39 -8.25 -4.42
CA ILE A 444 13.21 -7.42 -4.74
C ILE A 444 12.00 -8.28 -5.13
N LEU A 445 12.21 -9.29 -5.97
CA LEU A 445 11.15 -10.21 -6.36
C LEU A 445 10.57 -10.95 -5.14
N ASN A 446 11.42 -11.33 -4.18
CA ASN A 446 10.98 -11.94 -2.92
C ASN A 446 10.27 -10.96 -1.98
N VAL A 447 10.66 -9.67 -1.96
CA VAL A 447 9.87 -8.64 -1.27
C VAL A 447 8.47 -8.57 -1.85
N GLY A 448 8.34 -8.60 -3.18
CA GLY A 448 7.04 -8.66 -3.86
C GLY A 448 6.22 -9.87 -3.43
N LEU A 449 6.80 -11.08 -3.46
CA LEU A 449 6.14 -12.30 -3.00
C LEU A 449 5.75 -12.26 -1.51
N LEU A 450 6.62 -11.73 -0.65
CA LEU A 450 6.36 -11.58 0.78
C LEU A 450 5.15 -10.68 1.02
N VAL A 451 5.15 -9.48 0.41
CA VAL A 451 4.06 -8.51 0.58
C VAL A 451 2.75 -9.10 0.07
N SER A 452 2.72 -9.69 -1.14
CA SER A 452 1.52 -10.35 -1.65
C SER A 452 1.06 -11.47 -0.71
N SER A 453 1.97 -12.30 -0.22
CA SER A 453 1.62 -13.43 0.68
C SER A 453 0.91 -12.94 1.94
N LEU A 454 1.33 -11.81 2.52
CA LEU A 454 0.65 -11.25 3.70
C LEU A 454 -0.81 -10.87 3.40
N PHE A 455 -1.09 -10.25 2.25
CA PHE A 455 -2.46 -9.90 1.86
C PHE A 455 -3.33 -11.14 1.63
N PHE A 456 -2.82 -12.12 0.86
CA PHE A 456 -3.58 -13.35 0.58
C PHE A 456 -3.78 -14.20 1.84
N LEU A 457 -2.80 -14.28 2.73
CA LEU A 457 -2.93 -15.02 3.99
C LEU A 457 -3.86 -14.34 4.97
N LEU A 458 -3.84 -13.01 5.03
CA LEU A 458 -4.77 -12.26 5.87
C LEU A 458 -6.21 -12.50 5.40
N ASP A 459 -6.47 -12.34 4.11
CA ASP A 459 -7.80 -12.52 3.51
C ASP A 459 -8.34 -13.95 3.67
N PHE A 460 -7.57 -14.93 3.16
CA PHE A 460 -7.97 -16.33 3.24
C PHE A 460 -8.00 -16.86 4.67
N GLY A 461 -7.08 -16.40 5.52
CA GLY A 461 -7.01 -16.79 6.93
C GLY A 461 -8.23 -16.31 7.71
N THR A 462 -8.65 -15.05 7.53
CA THR A 462 -9.85 -14.54 8.20
C THR A 462 -11.10 -15.34 7.84
N ILE A 463 -11.23 -15.79 6.59
CA ILE A 463 -12.37 -16.58 6.14
C ILE A 463 -12.26 -18.02 6.64
N LEU A 464 -11.07 -18.62 6.52
CA LEU A 464 -10.82 -20.02 6.87
C LEU A 464 -11.04 -20.28 8.37
N PHE A 465 -10.65 -19.35 9.25
CA PHE A 465 -10.72 -19.56 10.70
C PHE A 465 -11.98 -18.97 11.37
N ASN A 466 -12.66 -17.99 10.77
CA ASN A 466 -13.81 -17.32 11.40
C ASN A 466 -15.17 -17.64 10.77
N SER A 467 -15.23 -18.47 9.72
CA SER A 467 -16.50 -18.76 9.04
C SER A 467 -16.78 -20.26 8.93
N ALA A 468 -18.07 -20.63 8.92
CA ALA A 468 -18.50 -22.01 8.67
C ALA A 468 -18.16 -22.51 7.23
N ILE A 469 -17.57 -21.64 6.40
CA ILE A 469 -17.14 -21.86 5.02
C ILE A 469 -15.80 -22.63 4.97
N ALA A 470 -15.15 -22.86 6.12
CA ALA A 470 -13.89 -23.60 6.27
C ALA A 470 -13.85 -25.01 5.63
N LYS A 471 -15.01 -25.62 5.32
CA LYS A 471 -15.10 -26.97 4.72
C LYS A 471 -15.00 -27.00 3.19
N ARG A 472 -14.72 -25.87 2.52
CA ARG A 472 -14.67 -25.82 1.05
C ARG A 472 -13.30 -26.23 0.51
N TYR A 473 -13.28 -26.85 -0.66
CA TYR A 473 -12.09 -27.55 -1.17
C TYR A 473 -10.94 -26.63 -1.62
N LEU A 474 -11.21 -25.43 -2.15
CA LEU A 474 -10.17 -24.59 -2.75
C LEU A 474 -9.56 -23.59 -1.77
N LEU A 475 -10.33 -23.04 -0.82
CA LEU A 475 -9.83 -22.10 0.19
C LEU A 475 -8.61 -22.61 1.00
N PRO A 476 -8.63 -23.81 1.63
CA PRO A 476 -7.48 -24.30 2.38
C PRO A 476 -6.28 -24.62 1.48
N VAL A 477 -6.53 -25.00 0.22
CA VAL A 477 -5.47 -25.24 -0.78
C VAL A 477 -4.79 -23.93 -1.16
N LEU A 478 -5.56 -22.86 -1.43
CA LEU A 478 -5.03 -21.53 -1.72
C LEU A 478 -4.32 -20.93 -0.50
N PHE A 479 -4.87 -21.11 0.70
CA PHE A 479 -4.21 -20.68 1.93
C PHE A 479 -2.85 -21.39 2.10
N GLY A 480 -2.81 -22.72 1.98
CA GLY A 480 -1.56 -23.49 2.04
C GLY A 480 -0.56 -23.12 0.95
N HIS A 481 -1.05 -22.83 -0.27
CA HIS A 481 -0.24 -22.32 -1.36
C HIS A 481 0.45 -20.99 -1.00
N TRP A 482 -0.27 -20.05 -0.39
CA TRP A 482 0.31 -18.77 0.04
C TRP A 482 1.19 -18.87 1.29
N VAL A 483 0.95 -19.85 2.18
CA VAL A 483 1.91 -20.18 3.26
C VAL A 483 3.22 -20.65 2.66
N LEU A 484 3.16 -21.50 1.63
CA LEU A 484 4.35 -21.98 0.92
C LEU A 484 5.08 -20.83 0.21
N THR A 485 4.35 -19.90 -0.40
CA THR A 485 4.92 -18.69 -1.02
C THR A 485 5.61 -17.79 0.02
N LEU A 486 5.01 -17.60 1.20
CA LEU A 486 5.62 -16.83 2.27
C LEU A 486 6.93 -17.47 2.75
N LEU A 487 6.93 -18.78 2.98
CA LEU A 487 8.13 -19.53 3.37
C LEU A 487 9.23 -19.42 2.31
N ALA A 488 8.87 -19.55 1.02
CA ALA A 488 9.81 -19.38 -0.07
C ALA A 488 10.41 -17.97 -0.09
N ALA A 489 9.57 -16.94 0.05
CA ALA A 489 10.01 -15.56 0.05
C ALA A 489 10.98 -15.25 1.21
N VAL A 490 10.67 -15.74 2.42
CA VAL A 490 11.56 -15.61 3.59
C VAL A 490 12.90 -16.32 3.34
N LEU A 491 12.87 -17.56 2.82
CA LEU A 491 14.09 -18.29 2.46
C LEU A 491 14.92 -17.52 1.42
N GLY A 492 14.26 -16.95 0.39
CA GLY A 492 14.91 -16.15 -0.64
C GLY A 492 15.57 -14.88 -0.09
N LEU A 493 14.89 -14.17 0.83
CA LEU A 493 15.43 -12.97 1.48
C LEU A 493 16.57 -13.29 2.44
N SER A 494 16.54 -14.46 3.09
CA SER A 494 17.58 -14.91 4.01
C SER A 494 18.85 -15.43 3.31
N ALA A 495 18.84 -15.57 1.98
CA ALA A 495 19.96 -16.12 1.23
C ALA A 495 21.18 -15.19 1.28
N GLY A 496 22.30 -15.72 1.79
CA GLY A 496 23.62 -15.08 1.79
C GLY A 496 24.47 -15.47 0.57
N PRO A 497 25.58 -14.75 0.31
CA PRO A 497 26.55 -15.15 -0.69
C PRO A 497 27.17 -16.51 -0.33
N PRO A 498 27.40 -17.42 -1.29
CA PRO A 498 28.03 -18.70 -0.99
C PRO A 498 29.47 -18.49 -0.47
N PRO A 499 29.99 -19.37 0.39
CA PRO A 499 31.32 -19.23 0.99
C PRO A 499 32.48 -19.24 -0.04
N THR A 500 32.23 -19.71 -1.26
CA THR A 500 33.18 -19.69 -2.39
C THR A 500 32.97 -18.51 -3.34
N ALA A 501 32.11 -17.53 -3.00
CA ALA A 501 31.79 -16.38 -3.86
C ALA A 501 32.85 -15.27 -3.84
N TYR A 502 34.13 -15.63 -3.71
CA TYR A 502 35.19 -14.71 -4.09
C TYR A 502 35.30 -14.74 -5.62
N GLU A 503 35.30 -13.54 -6.22
CA GLU A 503 35.53 -13.23 -7.63
C GLU A 503 34.40 -13.54 -8.63
N TYR A 504 33.52 -12.55 -8.84
CA TYR A 504 33.27 -11.83 -10.11
C TYR A 504 31.84 -11.26 -10.08
N GLU A 505 31.66 -10.21 -9.29
CA GLU A 505 30.64 -9.21 -9.58
C GLU A 505 31.37 -8.14 -10.39
N PRO A 506 31.01 -7.85 -11.66
CA PRO A 506 31.45 -6.60 -12.26
C PRO A 506 30.79 -5.50 -11.44
N LEU A 507 31.53 -4.97 -10.47
CA LEU A 507 31.21 -3.75 -9.74
C LEU A 507 31.18 -2.60 -10.75
N LEU A 508 30.06 -2.47 -11.45
CA LEU A 508 29.64 -1.22 -12.07
C LEU A 508 28.45 -0.72 -11.27
N GLY A 509 28.74 0.10 -10.24
CA GLY A 509 27.78 1.05 -9.72
C GLY A 509 27.51 1.09 -8.21
N GLU A 510 28.20 0.32 -7.37
CA GLU A 510 28.03 0.44 -5.90
C GLU A 510 29.40 0.57 -5.22
N GLY A 511 29.78 1.80 -4.90
CA GLY A 511 31.01 2.09 -4.15
C GLY A 511 31.47 3.53 -4.28
N ALA A 512 30.78 4.48 -3.61
CA ALA A 512 31.36 5.71 -3.06
C ALA A 512 30.27 6.57 -2.37
N ALA A 513 29.80 6.14 -1.20
CA ALA A 513 29.06 7.01 -0.28
C ALA A 513 29.14 6.51 1.17
N SER A 514 30.35 6.23 1.66
CA SER A 514 30.66 6.29 3.09
C SER A 514 32.16 6.15 3.29
N GLN A 515 32.87 7.28 3.29
CA GLN A 515 34.10 7.55 4.04
C GLN A 515 34.62 8.93 3.61
N ALA A 516 34.07 9.96 4.24
CA ALA A 516 34.68 11.25 4.54
C ALA A 516 33.79 11.93 5.58
#